data_AF-A0A377W231-F1
#
_entry.id   AF-A0A377W231-F1
#
_cell.length_a   1.000
_cell.length_b   1.000
_cell.length_c   1.000
_cell.angle_alpha   90.00
_cell.angle_beta   90.00
_cell.angle_gamma   90.00
#
_symmetry.space_group_name_H-M   'P 1'
#
loop_
_entity.id
_entity.type
_entity.pdbx_description
1 polymer ?
#
loop_
_entity_poly.entity_id
_entity_poly.type
_entity_poly.pdbx_seq_one_letter_code
_entity_poly.pdbx_strand_id
1 'polypeptide(L)'
;MRVSTPRLTLEQPIRWLRDAEHPRLTGALSLDAAKTTFSGGSYLPASTLKFALDGRDPTWFQFTGALHAEAIGPVRLSGRWDGERLRGQAWWPKQSLTVFQPLGAAGLEDEPARRQSLRAGGLLGGSRAGI
;
A
#
# COMPACT_ATOMS: atom_id res chain seq x y z
N MET A 1 -12.18 7.29 -5.57
CA MET A 1 -11.18 6.27 -5.95
C MET A 1 -11.90 5.06 -6.55
N ARG A 2 -11.32 4.42 -7.57
CA ARG A 2 -11.85 3.17 -8.17
C ARG A 2 -10.71 2.19 -8.40
N VAL A 3 -10.90 0.95 -7.95
CA VAL A 3 -9.95 -0.17 -8.18
C VAL A 3 -10.56 -1.09 -9.22
N SER A 4 -9.85 -1.32 -10.33
CA SER A 4 -10.33 -2.18 -11.41
C SER A 4 -9.95 -3.63 -11.16
N THR A 5 -10.93 -4.52 -11.29
CA THR A 5 -10.78 -5.99 -11.16
C THR A 5 -9.95 -6.42 -9.93
N PRO A 6 -10.28 -5.96 -8.71
CA PRO A 6 -9.53 -6.35 -7.52
C PRO A 6 -9.71 -7.86 -7.25
N ARG A 7 -8.60 -8.54 -6.96
CA ARG A 7 -8.57 -9.95 -6.55
C ARG A 7 -7.76 -10.06 -5.28
N LEU A 8 -8.40 -10.55 -4.22
CA LEU A 8 -7.74 -10.88 -2.96
C LEU A 8 -7.47 -12.39 -2.92
N THR A 9 -6.20 -12.75 -2.71
CA THR A 9 -5.73 -14.14 -2.64
C THR A 9 -5.06 -14.39 -1.29
N LEU A 10 -5.31 -15.56 -0.70
CA LEU A 10 -4.58 -16.03 0.47
C LEU A 10 -3.26 -16.65 0.01
N GLU A 11 -2.13 -15.98 0.28
CA GLU A 11 -0.79 -16.55 0.08
C GLU A 11 -0.48 -17.54 1.21
N GLN A 12 -1.00 -17.27 2.41
CA GLN A 12 -1.06 -18.19 3.54
C GLN A 12 -2.44 -18.08 4.20
N PRO A 13 -2.97 -19.18 4.79
CA PRO A 13 -4.23 -19.12 5.52
C PRO A 13 -4.18 -18.07 6.63
N ILE A 14 -5.27 -17.33 6.80
CA ILE A 14 -5.44 -16.51 8.01
C ILE A 14 -5.77 -17.45 9.16
N ARG A 15 -4.91 -17.47 10.18
CA ARG A 15 -5.06 -18.30 11.37
C ARG A 15 -5.20 -17.40 12.59
N TRP A 16 -6.31 -17.57 13.31
CA TRP A 16 -6.51 -16.93 14.60
C TRP A 16 -6.57 -17.99 15.70
N LEU A 17 -5.48 -18.08 16.46
CA LEU A 17 -5.40 -18.86 17.69
C LEU A 17 -6.00 -18.02 18.83
N ARG A 18 -7.13 -18.48 19.35
CA ARG A 18 -7.86 -17.86 20.47
C ARG A 18 -7.45 -18.46 21.81
N ASP A 19 -6.14 -18.54 22.02
CA ASP A 19 -5.58 -18.91 23.32
C ASP A 19 -5.75 -17.75 24.31
N ALA A 20 -6.00 -18.06 25.59
CA ALA A 20 -6.27 -17.03 26.59
C ALA A 20 -4.98 -16.27 26.98
N GLU A 21 -3.87 -16.99 27.07
CA GLU A 21 -2.56 -16.47 27.46
C GLU A 21 -1.75 -15.97 26.26
N HIS A 22 -1.79 -16.69 25.13
CA HIS A 22 -0.99 -16.43 23.93
C HIS A 22 -1.84 -16.33 22.64
N PRO A 23 -2.82 -15.41 22.58
CA PRO A 23 -3.60 -15.17 21.37
C PRO A 23 -2.71 -14.75 20.20
N ARG A 24 -2.96 -15.31 19.01
CA ARG A 24 -2.15 -15.02 17.83
C ARG A 24 -2.99 -15.00 16.55
N LEU A 25 -2.78 -13.97 15.75
CA LEU A 25 -3.30 -13.84 14.40
C LEU A 25 -2.12 -13.80 13.42
N THR A 26 -2.08 -14.73 12.47
CA THR A 26 -1.08 -14.73 11.39
C THR A 26 -1.71 -15.00 10.03
N GLY A 27 -1.02 -14.59 8.97
CA GLY A 27 -1.37 -14.95 7.61
C GLY A 27 -0.67 -14.07 6.58
N ALA A 28 -0.93 -14.33 5.30
CA ALA A 28 -0.40 -13.54 4.21
C ALA A 28 -1.41 -13.46 3.07
N LEU A 29 -1.52 -12.27 2.49
CA LEU A 29 -2.50 -11.91 1.47
C LEU A 29 -1.78 -11.27 0.28
N SER A 30 -2.33 -11.48 -0.91
CA SER A 30 -2.02 -10.73 -2.12
C SER A 30 -3.28 -10.04 -2.61
N LEU A 31 -3.19 -8.73 -2.89
CA LEU A 31 -4.22 -7.96 -3.57
C LEU A 31 -3.69 -7.59 -4.95
N ASP A 32 -4.24 -8.23 -5.97
CA ASP A 32 -3.98 -7.91 -7.37
C ASP A 32 -5.07 -6.97 -7.89
N ALA A 33 -4.67 -5.97 -8.65
CA ALA A 33 -5.59 -5.07 -9.33
C ALA A 33 -5.05 -4.72 -10.71
N ALA A 34 -5.95 -4.44 -11.65
CA ALA A 34 -5.58 -3.72 -12.86
C ALA A 34 -5.37 -2.23 -12.52
N LYS A 35 -5.84 -1.30 -13.35
CA LYS A 35 -5.69 0.13 -13.07
C LYS A 35 -6.48 0.56 -11.83
N THR A 36 -5.84 1.31 -10.94
CA THR A 36 -6.51 2.02 -9.84
C THR A 36 -6.51 3.53 -10.11
N THR A 37 -7.67 4.17 -10.11
CA THR A 37 -7.79 5.63 -10.29
C THR A 37 -8.09 6.34 -8.97
N PHE A 38 -7.34 7.40 -8.68
CA PHE A 38 -7.50 8.22 -7.49
C PHE A 38 -8.38 9.45 -7.78
N SER A 39 -8.83 10.13 -6.72
CA SER A 39 -9.82 11.22 -6.79
C SER A 39 -9.34 12.47 -7.53
N GLY A 40 -8.07 12.54 -7.97
CA GLY A 40 -7.45 13.67 -8.67
C GLY A 40 -6.97 13.32 -10.09
N GLY A 41 -7.54 12.30 -10.73
CA GLY A 41 -7.18 11.87 -12.09
C GLY A 41 -5.89 11.06 -12.20
N SER A 42 -5.06 11.06 -11.15
CA SER A 42 -3.90 10.18 -11.05
C SER A 42 -4.31 8.71 -10.98
N TYR A 43 -3.39 7.82 -11.34
CA TYR A 43 -3.63 6.40 -11.36
C TYR A 43 -2.40 5.58 -10.99
N LEU A 44 -2.64 4.42 -10.36
CA LEU A 44 -1.67 3.35 -10.25
C LEU A 44 -1.91 2.38 -11.42
N PRO A 45 -0.87 1.97 -12.17
CA PRO A 45 -0.99 0.93 -13.18
C PRO A 45 -1.31 -0.43 -12.52
N ALA A 46 -1.37 -1.50 -13.31
CA ALA A 46 -1.58 -2.84 -12.79
C ALA A 46 -0.61 -3.13 -11.64
N SER A 47 -1.15 -3.62 -10.53
CA SER A 47 -0.41 -3.67 -9.28
C SER A 47 -0.73 -4.90 -8.46
N THR A 48 0.30 -5.38 -7.76
CA THR A 48 0.21 -6.47 -6.80
C THR A 48 0.73 -5.98 -5.45
N LEU A 49 -0.16 -5.97 -4.46
CA LEU A 49 0.18 -5.71 -3.06
C LEU A 49 0.25 -7.02 -2.31
N LYS A 50 1.46 -7.46 -1.95
CA LYS A 50 1.65 -8.59 -1.03
C LYS A 50 1.91 -8.08 0.37
N PHE A 51 1.22 -8.65 1.36
CA PHE A 51 1.43 -8.31 2.76
C PHE A 51 1.20 -9.50 3.68
N ALA A 52 2.02 -9.58 4.73
CA ALA A 52 1.87 -10.50 5.83
C ALA A 52 1.29 -9.76 7.03
N LEU A 53 0.48 -10.46 7.82
CA LEU A 53 -0.08 -9.97 9.07
C LEU A 53 0.42 -10.81 10.24
N ASP A 54 0.75 -10.13 11.33
CA ASP A 54 1.10 -10.72 12.62
C ASP A 54 0.52 -9.86 13.74
N GLY A 55 -0.22 -10.46 14.65
CA GLY A 55 -0.95 -9.75 15.68
C GLY A 55 -1.60 -10.65 16.70
N ARG A 56 -2.47 -10.05 17.50
CA ARG A 56 -3.23 -10.73 18.54
C ARG A 56 -4.52 -11.31 18.01
N ASP A 57 -5.25 -10.50 17.25
CA ASP A 57 -6.62 -10.74 16.81
C ASP A 57 -6.97 -9.81 15.63
N PRO A 58 -8.15 -9.96 14.99
CA PRO A 58 -8.53 -9.15 13.82
C PRO A 58 -8.65 -7.65 14.09
N THR A 59 -8.71 -7.22 15.34
CA THR A 59 -8.73 -5.80 15.74
C THR A 59 -7.34 -5.26 16.05
N TRP A 60 -6.33 -6.13 16.22
CA TRP A 60 -4.99 -5.68 16.60
C TRP A 60 -3.89 -6.50 15.92
N PHE A 61 -3.34 -5.96 14.83
CA PHE A 61 -2.24 -6.60 14.11
C PHE A 61 -1.33 -5.59 13.42
N GLN A 62 -0.08 -6.00 13.24
CA GLN A 62 0.88 -5.34 12.38
C GLN A 62 0.87 -6.01 11.01
N PHE A 63 1.23 -5.25 9.98
CA PHE A 63 1.44 -5.79 8.65
C PHE A 63 2.71 -5.24 8.03
N THR A 64 3.36 -6.06 7.22
CA THR A 64 4.49 -5.67 6.39
C THR A 64 4.29 -6.21 4.99
N GLY A 65 4.78 -5.51 3.99
CA GLY A 65 4.52 -5.89 2.61
C GLY A 65 5.24 -5.04 1.58
N ALA A 66 4.91 -5.31 0.32
CA ALA A 66 5.37 -4.52 -0.80
C ALA A 66 4.30 -4.45 -1.90
N LEU A 67 4.09 -3.23 -2.40
CA LEU A 67 3.33 -2.95 -3.60
C LEU A 67 4.28 -2.93 -4.79
N HIS A 68 3.99 -3.77 -5.78
CA HIS A 68 4.65 -3.76 -7.08
C HIS A 68 3.68 -3.19 -8.09
N ALA A 69 4.11 -2.21 -8.87
CA ALA A 69 3.31 -1.58 -9.91
C ALA A 69 4.25 -1.06 -10.99
N GLU A 70 4.50 -1.89 -12.01
CA GLU A 70 5.49 -1.60 -13.07
C GLU A 70 6.80 -1.03 -12.49
N ALA A 71 7.30 0.08 -13.05
CA ALA A 71 8.52 0.77 -12.60
C ALA A 71 8.34 1.63 -11.34
N ILE A 72 7.12 1.76 -10.79
CA ILE A 72 6.88 2.49 -9.53
C ILE A 72 7.36 1.64 -8.34
N GLY A 73 7.16 0.32 -8.41
CA GLY A 73 7.50 -0.62 -7.35
C GLY A 73 8.96 -1.10 -7.38
N PRO A 74 9.45 -1.71 -6.29
CA PRO A 74 8.70 -2.04 -5.07
C PRO A 74 8.53 -0.85 -4.14
N VAL A 75 7.30 -0.57 -3.73
CA VAL A 75 6.98 0.30 -2.60
C VAL A 75 6.77 -0.57 -1.38
N ARG A 76 7.74 -0.57 -0.46
CA ARG A 76 7.67 -1.34 0.78
C ARG A 76 6.76 -0.63 1.77
N LEU A 77 6.01 -1.42 2.53
CA LEU A 77 4.96 -0.97 3.42
C LEU A 77 5.14 -1.64 4.78
N SER A 78 4.93 -0.88 5.85
CA SER A 78 4.76 -1.42 7.19
C SER A 78 3.74 -0.60 7.94
N GLY A 79 2.90 -1.25 8.73
CA GLY A 79 1.90 -0.56 9.51
C GLY A 79 1.26 -1.42 10.59
N ARG A 80 0.25 -0.84 11.22
CA ARG A 80 -0.52 -1.43 12.30
C ARG A 80 -1.98 -1.01 12.17
N TRP A 81 -2.84 -1.98 12.39
CA TRP A 81 -4.26 -1.82 12.66
C TRP A 81 -4.49 -2.01 14.15
N ASP A 82 -5.25 -1.09 14.76
CA ASP A 82 -5.54 -1.09 16.20
C ASP A 82 -7.03 -1.10 16.54
N GLY A 83 -7.87 -1.44 15.57
CA GLY A 83 -9.32 -1.54 15.73
C GLY A 83 -10.02 -0.25 15.36
N GLU A 84 -9.29 0.87 15.35
CA GLU A 84 -9.81 2.18 14.99
C GLU A 84 -9.08 2.77 13.78
N ARG A 85 -7.75 2.65 13.74
CA ARG A 85 -6.92 3.36 12.78
C ARG A 85 -5.88 2.45 12.14
N LEU A 86 -5.81 2.56 10.82
CA LEU A 86 -4.69 2.04 10.06
C LEU A 86 -3.58 3.09 10.04
N ARG A 87 -2.43 2.77 10.62
CA ARG A 87 -1.24 3.63 10.64
C ARG A 87 -0.08 2.90 10.00
N GLY A 88 0.81 3.63 9.35
CA GLY A 88 1.98 3.02 8.75
C GLY A 88 2.78 3.99 7.91
N GLN A 89 3.76 3.41 7.22
CA GLN A 89 4.70 4.10 6.37
C GLN A 89 4.93 3.30 5.09
N ALA A 90 5.17 4.04 4.01
CA ALA A 90 5.50 3.50 2.71
C ALA A 90 6.85 4.08 2.28
N TRP A 91 7.73 3.27 1.70
CA TRP A 91 9.03 3.72 1.19
C TRP A 91 9.37 3.05 -0.13
N TRP A 92 9.97 3.82 -1.04
CA TRP A 92 10.45 3.37 -2.35
C TRP A 92 11.96 3.56 -2.48
N PRO A 93 12.65 2.74 -3.30
CA PRO A 93 14.06 2.93 -3.60
C PRO A 93 14.30 4.24 -4.37
N LYS A 94 15.53 4.74 -4.33
CA LYS A 94 15.92 5.91 -5.14
C LYS A 94 15.75 5.58 -6.63
N GLN A 95 14.91 6.33 -7.32
CA GLN A 95 14.63 6.15 -8.75
C GLN A 95 14.20 7.44 -9.44
N SER A 96 14.06 7.40 -10.77
CA SER A 96 13.67 8.56 -11.59
C SER A 96 12.30 9.08 -11.21
N LEU A 97 12.09 10.41 -11.19
CA LEU A 97 10.76 11.00 -11.02
C LEU A 97 9.77 10.56 -12.08
N THR A 98 10.26 10.24 -13.29
CA THR A 98 9.41 9.88 -14.43
C THR A 98 8.54 8.65 -14.14
N VAL A 99 8.99 7.73 -13.27
CA VAL A 99 8.19 6.54 -12.95
C VAL A 99 6.93 6.90 -12.15
N PHE A 100 6.92 8.05 -11.46
CA PHE A 100 5.80 8.51 -10.64
C PHE A 100 4.82 9.42 -11.37
N GLN A 101 5.03 9.68 -12.67
CA GLN A 101 4.12 10.52 -13.47
C GLN A 101 2.66 10.06 -13.40
N PRO A 102 2.34 8.74 -13.42
CA PRO A 102 0.97 8.28 -13.23
C PRO A 102 0.34 8.73 -11.90
N LEU A 103 1.14 8.91 -10.86
CA LEU A 103 0.69 9.34 -9.52
C LEU A 103 0.62 10.87 -9.37
N GLY A 104 1.18 11.63 -10.33
CA GLY A 104 1.07 13.08 -10.38
C GLY A 104 -0.38 13.52 -10.62
N ALA A 105 -0.78 14.66 -10.03
CA ALA A 105 -2.10 15.22 -10.28
C ALA A 105 -2.29 15.45 -11.78
N ALA A 106 -3.45 15.02 -12.31
CA ALA A 106 -3.85 15.33 -13.68
C ALA A 106 -4.12 16.85 -13.76
N GLY A 107 -3.09 17.62 -14.06
CA GLY A 107 -3.16 19.09 -14.09
C GLY A 107 -1.83 19.80 -14.38
N LEU A 108 -0.75 19.07 -14.64
CA LEU A 108 0.47 19.65 -15.20
C LEU A 108 0.60 19.15 -16.64
N GLU A 109 -0.17 19.76 -17.53
CA GLU A 109 0.22 19.80 -18.95
C GLU A 109 1.55 20.56 -19.04
N ASP A 110 2.51 19.94 -19.73
CA ASP A 110 3.80 20.48 -20.18
C ASP A 110 4.73 21.17 -19.16
N GLU A 111 5.62 20.37 -18.56
CA GLU A 111 7.00 20.79 -18.31
C GLU A 111 7.90 19.55 -18.46
N PRO A 112 8.97 19.57 -19.28
CA PRO A 112 9.81 18.41 -19.51
C PRO A 112 10.49 18.03 -18.20
N ALA A 113 9.99 16.96 -17.57
CA ALA A 113 10.53 16.39 -16.35
C ALA A 113 12.02 16.12 -16.53
N ARG A 114 12.83 17.11 -16.12
CA ARG A 114 14.28 17.00 -16.04
C ARG A 114 14.61 15.74 -15.28
N ARG A 115 15.70 15.10 -15.70
CA ARG A 115 16.29 13.85 -15.19
C ARG A 115 16.60 13.93 -13.69
N GLN A 116 15.57 14.03 -12.87
CA GLN A 116 15.60 14.20 -11.43
C GLN A 116 15.32 12.85 -10.78
N SER A 117 16.01 12.57 -9.69
CA SER A 117 15.79 11.36 -8.89
C SER A 117 15.13 11.74 -7.57
N LEU A 118 14.07 11.04 -7.19
CA LEU A 118 13.49 11.15 -5.85
C LEU A 118 14.38 10.35 -4.90
N ARG A 119 14.81 10.98 -3.80
CA ARG A 119 15.38 10.24 -2.64
C ARG A 119 14.23 9.57 -1.88
N ALA A 120 14.55 8.56 -1.06
CA ALA A 120 13.58 7.82 -0.27
C ALA A 120 12.61 8.77 0.44
N GLY A 121 11.32 8.71 0.10
CA GLY A 121 10.25 9.51 0.68
C GLY A 121 9.31 8.61 1.48
N GLY A 122 8.97 9.02 2.69
CA GLY A 122 7.97 8.37 3.53
C GLY A 122 6.63 9.08 3.42
N LEU A 123 5.55 8.35 3.07
CA LEU A 123 4.19 8.87 3.22
C LEU A 123 3.70 8.55 4.64
N LEU A 124 3.58 9.57 5.50
CA LEU A 124 2.92 9.46 6.80
C LEU A 124 1.41 9.56 6.59
N GLY A 125 0.72 8.42 6.60
CA GLY A 125 -0.74 8.37 6.46
C GLY A 125 -1.46 8.88 7.71
N GLY A 126 -1.66 10.20 7.81
CA GLY A 126 -2.59 10.81 8.76
C GLY A 126 -3.94 11.04 8.11
N SER A 127 -4.86 10.06 8.15
CA SER A 127 -6.26 10.32 7.82
C SER A 127 -7.00 10.79 9.07
N ARG A 128 -7.41 12.07 9.05
CA ARG A 128 -8.55 12.59 9.82
C ARG A 128 -9.77 12.35 8.94
N ALA A 129 -10.65 11.43 9.34
CA ALA A 129 -12.05 11.49 8.93
C ALA A 129 -12.68 12.67 9.69
N GLY A 130 -12.97 13.75 8.98
CA GLY A 130 -13.82 14.84 9.43
C GLY A 130 -15.06 14.84 8.56
N ILE A 131 -16.21 14.92 9.23
CA ILE A 131 -17.60 14.95 8.73
C ILE A 131 -17.77 16.02 7.65
#